data_AF-A0A9D4UNB3-F1
#
_entry.id   AF-A0A9D4UNB3-F1
#
_cell.length_a   1.000
_cell.length_b   1.000
_cell.length_c   1.000
_cell.angle_alpha   90.00
_cell.angle_beta   90.00
_cell.angle_gamma   90.00
#
_symmetry.space_group_name_H-M   'P 1'
#
loop_
_entity.id
_entity.type
_entity.pdbx_description
1 polymer ?
#
loop_
_entity_poly.entity_id
_entity_poly.type
_entity_poly.pdbx_seq_one_letter_code
_entity_poly.pdbx_strand_id
1 'polypeptide(L)'
;MEPPSAPSISRFFSSEAAAKEAFAKLQPLCSRLLELPLRGFQSDFDTSILLSLRGALHDVPLQGLQVCSEYVLFPLQLLLDASIASRSQRSSKEANTIQPILPPISKQPPDLHIADKIAEGVLGCIEELLLRCPITMTSQLSVLLRKLTAAAMLSSDEASEEFRHAAVKCLKIMFSGLQSCGRSFCGCKLSALRNSIISNEGSLKVDIVSTLSFLSQNTSEGQVEEEMGESCEDCPIEFLQSEKMSAPVGHLLSLFLQKVKLQKEELAAPTCGLMLSWLFVS
;
A
#
# COMPACT_ATOMS: atom_id res chain seq x y z
N MET A 1 10.54 -28.87 37.74
CA MET A 1 9.36 -28.89 36.85
C MET A 1 8.40 -27.84 37.36
N GLU A 2 8.54 -26.61 36.88
CA GLU A 2 7.52 -25.57 37.07
C GLU A 2 6.35 -25.85 36.12
N PRO A 3 5.08 -25.65 36.55
CA PRO A 3 3.95 -25.79 35.66
C PRO A 3 3.91 -24.61 34.67
N PRO A 4 3.45 -24.81 33.42
CA PRO A 4 3.28 -23.73 32.46
C PRO A 4 2.19 -22.76 32.96
N SER A 5 2.58 -21.49 33.10
CA SER A 5 1.70 -20.38 33.45
C SER A 5 0.55 -20.27 32.43
N ALA A 6 -0.69 -20.41 32.92
CA ALA A 6 -1.89 -20.23 32.12
C ALA A 6 -1.93 -18.82 31.48
N PRO A 7 -2.36 -18.67 30.22
CA PRO A 7 -2.57 -17.37 29.63
C PRO A 7 -3.68 -16.64 30.40
N SER A 8 -3.35 -15.47 30.94
CA SER A 8 -4.20 -14.72 31.85
C SER A 8 -5.51 -14.30 31.18
N ILE A 9 -6.64 -14.79 31.70
CA ILE A 9 -8.02 -14.49 31.30
C ILE A 9 -8.29 -12.97 31.18
N SER A 10 -7.58 -12.14 31.94
CA SER A 10 -7.65 -10.68 31.89
C SER A 10 -7.22 -10.05 30.54
N ARG A 11 -6.31 -10.68 29.79
CA ARG A 11 -5.87 -10.19 28.47
C ARG A 11 -6.94 -10.39 27.39
N PHE A 12 -7.72 -11.47 27.49
CA PHE A 12 -8.82 -11.74 26.56
C PHE A 12 -9.96 -10.74 26.70
N PHE A 13 -10.42 -10.45 27.92
CA PHE A 13 -11.47 -9.45 28.15
C PHE A 13 -11.05 -8.02 27.76
N SER A 14 -9.77 -7.68 27.94
CA SER A 14 -9.23 -6.36 27.53
C SER A 14 -9.21 -6.18 26.01
N SER A 15 -8.97 -7.25 25.25
CA SER A 15 -8.98 -7.24 23.79
C SER A 15 -10.39 -7.04 23.22
N GLU A 16 -11.38 -7.72 23.80
CA GLU A 16 -12.78 -7.62 23.35
C GLU A 16 -13.39 -6.23 23.62
N ALA A 17 -13.12 -5.64 24.78
CA ALA A 17 -13.56 -4.29 25.10
C ALA A 17 -12.94 -3.25 24.17
N ALA A 18 -11.63 -3.35 23.90
CA ALA A 18 -10.92 -2.48 22.98
C ALA A 18 -11.44 -2.62 21.53
N ALA A 19 -11.76 -3.84 21.09
CA ALA A 19 -12.36 -4.08 19.78
C ALA A 19 -13.77 -3.47 19.67
N LYS A 20 -14.60 -3.61 20.70
CA LYS A 20 -15.94 -2.98 20.73
C LYS A 20 -15.86 -1.46 20.69
N GLU A 21 -14.93 -0.87 21.45
CA GLU A 21 -14.71 0.57 21.43
C GLU A 21 -14.22 1.06 20.06
N ALA A 22 -13.22 0.39 19.49
CA ALA A 22 -12.69 0.73 18.16
C ALA A 22 -13.78 0.60 17.10
N PHE A 23 -14.54 -0.50 17.10
CA PHE A 23 -15.63 -0.70 16.17
C PHE A 23 -16.72 0.37 16.30
N ALA A 24 -17.14 0.72 17.53
CA ALA A 24 -18.14 1.76 17.75
C ALA A 24 -17.71 3.14 17.20
N LYS A 25 -16.41 3.45 17.25
CA LYS A 25 -15.85 4.69 16.68
C LYS A 25 -15.72 4.62 15.15
N LEU A 26 -15.26 3.49 14.61
CA LEU A 26 -14.92 3.34 13.19
C LEU A 26 -16.13 3.02 12.30
N GLN A 27 -17.09 2.25 12.80
CA GLN A 27 -18.28 1.81 12.06
C GLN A 27 -19.06 2.95 11.40
N PRO A 28 -19.49 4.03 12.10
CA PRO A 28 -20.29 5.07 11.46
C PRO A 28 -19.54 5.80 10.33
N LEU A 29 -18.21 5.88 10.43
CA LEU A 29 -17.36 6.49 9.41
C LEU A 29 -17.20 5.57 8.20
N CYS A 30 -16.91 4.29 8.43
CA CYS A 30 -16.79 3.29 7.36
C CYS A 30 -18.11 3.09 6.60
N SER A 31 -19.25 3.05 7.30
CA SER A 31 -20.57 2.97 6.66
C SER A 31 -20.81 4.16 5.73
N ARG A 32 -20.47 5.39 6.17
CA ARG A 32 -20.60 6.59 5.33
C ARG A 32 -19.63 6.58 4.14
N LEU A 33 -18.44 5.99 4.28
CA LEU A 33 -17.51 5.81 3.16
C LEU A 33 -18.07 4.86 2.08
N LEU A 34 -18.74 3.78 2.49
CA LEU A 34 -19.37 2.83 1.56
C LEU A 34 -20.56 3.43 0.80
N GLU A 35 -21.19 4.46 1.34
CA GLU A 35 -22.28 5.18 0.68
C GLU A 35 -21.78 6.17 -0.38
N LEU A 36 -20.50 6.60 -0.34
CA LEU A 36 -19.97 7.61 -1.28
C LEU A 36 -20.10 7.20 -2.74
N PRO A 37 -19.72 5.98 -3.15
CA PRO A 37 -19.85 5.56 -4.55
C PRO A 37 -21.30 5.49 -5.03
N LEU A 38 -22.27 5.35 -4.11
CA LEU A 38 -23.69 5.23 -4.43
C LEU A 38 -24.39 6.59 -4.58
N ARG A 39 -24.00 7.58 -3.76
CA ARG A 39 -24.63 8.92 -3.75
C ARG A 39 -23.89 9.97 -4.57
N GLY A 40 -22.68 9.65 -5.03
CA GLY A 40 -21.77 10.58 -5.68
C GLY A 40 -20.96 11.41 -4.66
N PHE A 41 -19.84 11.97 -5.12
CA PHE A 41 -18.89 12.66 -4.25
C PHE A 41 -19.23 14.14 -4.05
N GLN A 42 -19.20 14.60 -2.80
CA GLN A 42 -19.34 15.98 -2.37
C GLN A 42 -18.05 16.40 -1.64
N SER A 43 -17.18 17.13 -2.36
CA SER A 43 -15.78 17.38 -1.97
C SER A 43 -15.58 17.79 -0.51
N ASP A 44 -16.29 18.81 -0.01
CA ASP A 44 -16.08 19.31 1.36
C ASP A 44 -16.54 18.32 2.44
N PHE A 45 -17.72 17.74 2.28
CA PHE A 45 -18.28 16.80 3.24
C PHE A 45 -17.50 15.49 3.28
N ASP A 46 -17.12 14.96 2.12
CA ASP A 46 -16.42 13.68 2.03
C ASP A 46 -14.98 13.80 2.56
N THR A 47 -14.33 14.94 2.31
CA THR A 47 -13.03 15.25 2.92
C THR A 47 -13.15 15.31 4.45
N SER A 48 -14.23 15.88 4.99
CA SER A 48 -14.43 15.92 6.45
C SER A 48 -14.62 14.52 7.07
N ILE A 49 -15.26 13.59 6.35
CA ILE A 49 -15.41 12.18 6.78
C ILE A 49 -14.05 11.51 6.83
N LEU A 50 -13.23 11.68 5.79
CA LEU A 50 -11.88 11.09 5.73
C LEU A 50 -10.96 11.66 6.82
N LEU A 51 -11.02 12.97 7.08
CA LEU A 51 -10.29 13.58 8.19
C LEU A 51 -10.75 13.02 9.55
N SER A 52 -12.07 12.86 9.73
CA SER A 52 -12.63 12.28 10.95
C SER A 52 -12.23 10.81 11.12
N LEU A 53 -12.20 10.04 10.02
CA LEU A 53 -11.72 8.67 10.02
C LEU A 53 -10.24 8.58 10.37
N ARG A 54 -9.41 9.45 9.79
CA ARG A 54 -7.99 9.49 10.12
C ARG A 54 -7.76 9.83 11.59
N GLY A 55 -8.49 10.80 12.15
CA GLY A 55 -8.46 11.09 13.58
C GLY A 55 -8.88 9.90 14.43
N ALA A 56 -10.00 9.26 14.08
CA ALA A 56 -10.45 8.05 14.77
C ALA A 56 -9.41 6.91 14.68
N LEU A 57 -8.80 6.70 13.52
CA LEU A 57 -7.72 5.73 13.30
C LEU A 57 -6.49 6.00 14.15
N HIS A 58 -6.19 7.25 14.48
CA HIS A 58 -5.11 7.62 15.38
C HIS A 58 -5.50 7.37 16.86
N ASP A 59 -6.75 7.67 17.23
CA ASP A 59 -7.20 7.71 18.63
C ASP A 59 -7.65 6.36 19.19
N VAL A 60 -8.06 5.40 18.34
CA VAL A 60 -8.51 4.08 18.82
C VAL A 60 -7.36 3.26 19.43
N PRO A 61 -7.63 2.39 20.41
CA PRO A 61 -6.61 1.47 20.94
C PRO A 61 -6.06 0.55 19.86
N LEU A 62 -4.74 0.31 19.86
CA LEU A 62 -4.07 -0.53 18.86
C LEU A 62 -4.64 -1.96 18.80
N GLN A 63 -4.94 -2.56 19.95
CA GLN A 63 -5.49 -3.91 20.03
C GLN A 63 -6.86 -4.01 19.35
N GLY A 64 -7.71 -3.00 19.55
CA GLY A 64 -9.01 -2.92 18.88
C GLY A 64 -8.87 -2.67 17.39
N LEU A 65 -7.94 -1.78 17.00
CA LEU A 65 -7.69 -1.47 15.60
C LEU A 65 -7.18 -2.67 14.81
N GLN A 66 -6.31 -3.50 15.40
CA GLN A 66 -5.83 -4.73 14.75
C GLN A 66 -6.99 -5.65 14.36
N VAL A 67 -7.97 -5.83 15.26
CA VAL A 67 -9.17 -6.65 15.00
C VAL A 67 -10.07 -6.02 13.93
N CYS A 68 -10.19 -4.69 13.91
CA CYS A 68 -11.02 -3.96 12.95
C CYS A 68 -10.30 -3.59 11.64
N SER A 69 -9.03 -3.95 11.48
CA SER A 69 -8.17 -3.43 10.40
C SER A 69 -8.71 -3.77 9.01
N GLU A 70 -9.18 -5.00 8.80
CA GLU A 70 -9.78 -5.43 7.52
C GLU A 70 -11.10 -4.70 7.24
N TYR A 71 -11.91 -4.47 8.29
CA TYR A 71 -13.16 -3.74 8.19
C TYR A 71 -12.95 -2.29 7.73
N VAL A 72 -11.88 -1.64 8.18
CA VAL A 72 -11.54 -0.28 7.73
C VAL A 72 -10.83 -0.29 6.37
N LEU A 73 -9.97 -1.27 6.10
CA LEU A 73 -9.23 -1.31 4.86
C LEU A 73 -10.14 -1.54 3.64
N PHE A 74 -11.20 -2.33 3.78
CA PHE A 74 -12.14 -2.61 2.69
C PHE A 74 -12.74 -1.36 2.02
N PRO A 75 -13.43 -0.44 2.73
CA PRO A 75 -13.96 0.78 2.11
C PRO A 75 -12.85 1.67 1.53
N LEU A 76 -11.68 1.73 2.16
CA LEU A 76 -10.55 2.51 1.65
C LEU A 76 -10.00 1.94 0.34
N GLN A 77 -9.90 0.61 0.23
CA GLN A 77 -9.49 -0.06 -1.00
C GLN A 77 -10.50 0.15 -2.14
N LEU A 78 -11.80 0.12 -1.82
CA LEU A 78 -12.86 0.39 -2.80
C LEU A 78 -12.76 1.82 -3.35
N LEU A 79 -12.55 2.81 -2.48
CA LEU A 79 -12.40 4.21 -2.89
C LEU A 79 -11.09 4.46 -3.64
N LEU A 80 -10.01 3.77 -3.27
CA LEU A 80 -8.74 3.84 -4.00
C LEU A 80 -8.88 3.28 -5.42
N ASP A 81 -9.56 2.15 -5.61
CA ASP A 81 -9.86 1.62 -6.94
C ASP A 81 -10.66 2.59 -7.79
N ALA A 82 -11.73 3.14 -7.21
CA ALA A 82 -12.56 4.13 -7.88
C ALA A 82 -11.72 5.37 -8.26
N SER A 83 -10.79 5.78 -7.39
CA SER A 83 -9.90 6.92 -7.62
C SER A 83 -8.94 6.68 -8.77
N ILE A 84 -8.37 5.47 -8.87
CA ILE A 84 -7.49 5.07 -9.98
C ILE A 84 -8.30 5.00 -11.28
N ALA A 85 -9.45 4.32 -11.26
CA ALA A 85 -10.29 4.14 -12.45
C ALA A 85 -10.78 5.47 -13.03
N SER A 86 -11.20 6.41 -12.17
CA SER A 86 -11.63 7.76 -12.56
C SER A 86 -10.53 8.54 -13.31
N ARG A 87 -9.27 8.35 -12.92
CA ARG A 87 -8.10 9.05 -13.48
C ARG A 87 -7.60 8.42 -14.77
N SER A 88 -7.50 7.10 -14.83
CA SER A 88 -7.09 6.39 -16.06
C SER A 88 -8.08 6.60 -17.22
N GLN A 89 -9.36 6.88 -16.92
CA GLN A 89 -10.36 7.21 -17.94
C GLN A 89 -10.26 8.65 -18.47
N ARG A 90 -9.64 9.58 -17.72
CA ARG A 90 -9.47 10.97 -18.14
C ARG A 90 -8.52 11.10 -19.33
N SER A 91 -7.39 10.40 -19.25
CA SER A 91 -6.36 10.36 -20.31
C SER A 91 -6.91 9.81 -21.64
N SER A 92 -7.86 8.87 -21.60
CA SER A 92 -8.45 8.26 -22.80
C SER A 92 -9.59 9.07 -23.44
N LYS A 93 -10.27 9.94 -22.69
CA LYS A 93 -11.32 10.81 -23.21
C LYS A 93 -10.77 12.08 -23.88
N GLU A 94 -9.68 12.66 -23.36
CA GLU A 94 -9.07 13.86 -23.93
C GLU A 94 -8.42 13.60 -25.31
N ALA A 95 -7.95 12.38 -25.58
CA ALA A 95 -7.38 11.99 -26.87
C ALA A 95 -8.41 11.80 -28.01
N ASN A 96 -9.71 11.69 -27.71
CA ASN A 96 -10.78 11.46 -28.69
C ASN A 96 -11.77 12.62 -28.80
N THR A 97 -11.28 13.87 -28.81
CA THR A 97 -12.10 15.03 -29.19
C THR A 97 -12.25 15.10 -30.72
N ILE A 98 -12.90 14.08 -31.30
CA ILE A 98 -13.70 14.23 -32.52
C ILE A 98 -15.10 13.81 -32.11
N GLN A 99 -16.00 14.78 -32.03
CA GLN A 99 -17.38 14.57 -31.57
C GLN A 99 -18.07 13.44 -32.36
N PRO A 100 -18.62 12.41 -31.69
CA PRO A 100 -19.58 11.52 -32.33
C PRO A 100 -20.98 12.14 -32.22
N ILE A 101 -21.68 12.23 -33.35
CA ILE A 101 -23.03 12.79 -33.52
C ILE A 101 -24.14 11.87 -32.94
N LEU A 102 -23.82 10.77 -32.24
CA LEU A 102 -24.82 9.85 -31.68
C LEU A 102 -24.62 9.57 -30.19
N PRO A 103 -25.69 9.54 -29.38
CA PRO A 103 -25.58 9.23 -27.95
C PRO A 103 -25.19 7.75 -27.75
N PRO A 104 -24.19 7.44 -26.90
CA PRO A 104 -23.82 6.08 -26.62
C PRO A 104 -24.89 5.41 -25.74
N ILE A 105 -25.54 4.39 -26.28
CA ILE A 105 -26.37 3.44 -25.54
C ILE A 105 -25.41 2.49 -24.80
N SER A 106 -24.82 2.95 -23.71
CA SER A 106 -24.17 2.09 -22.73
C SER A 106 -24.43 2.67 -21.35
N LYS A 107 -25.18 1.92 -20.54
CA LYS A 107 -25.45 2.23 -19.13
C LYS A 107 -24.17 2.02 -18.32
N GLN A 108 -23.17 2.87 -18.50
CA GLN A 108 -22.11 3.04 -17.50
C GLN A 108 -22.66 3.92 -16.37
N PRO A 109 -22.31 3.64 -15.10
CA PRO A 109 -22.66 4.55 -14.02
C PRO A 109 -22.09 5.93 -14.33
N PRO A 110 -22.75 7.02 -13.89
CA PRO A 110 -22.35 8.38 -14.19
C PRO A 110 -20.86 8.56 -13.91
N ASP A 111 -20.16 9.31 -14.77
CA ASP A 111 -18.74 9.65 -14.65
C ASP A 111 -18.41 10.04 -13.21
N LEU A 112 -17.90 9.07 -12.45
CA LEU A 112 -17.66 9.20 -11.01
C LEU A 112 -16.39 10.01 -10.84
N HIS A 113 -16.52 11.33 -10.86
CA HIS A 113 -15.41 12.24 -10.72
C HIS A 113 -15.01 12.34 -9.24
N ILE A 114 -13.86 11.75 -8.90
CA ILE A 114 -13.30 11.80 -7.53
C ILE A 114 -12.25 12.89 -7.45
N ALA A 115 -12.56 13.95 -6.71
CA ALA A 115 -11.63 15.05 -6.48
C ALA A 115 -10.31 14.57 -5.84
N ASP A 116 -9.19 15.20 -6.19
CA ASP A 116 -7.85 14.84 -5.69
C ASP A 116 -7.78 14.84 -4.17
N LYS A 117 -8.38 15.83 -3.50
CA LYS A 117 -8.47 15.89 -2.03
C LYS A 117 -9.07 14.65 -1.39
N ILE A 118 -10.07 14.04 -2.04
CA ILE A 118 -10.72 12.82 -1.54
C ILE A 118 -9.77 11.63 -1.74
N ALA A 119 -9.18 11.51 -2.92
CA ALA A 119 -8.25 10.43 -3.25
C ALA A 119 -6.99 10.45 -2.35
N GLU A 120 -6.46 11.65 -2.09
CA GLU A 120 -5.38 11.91 -1.14
C GLU A 120 -5.80 11.60 0.30
N GLY A 121 -7.02 11.99 0.70
CA GLY A 121 -7.57 11.68 2.02
C GLY A 121 -7.72 10.18 2.27
N VAL A 122 -8.11 9.41 1.23
CA VAL A 122 -8.14 7.94 1.27
C VAL A 122 -6.75 7.37 1.50
N LEU A 123 -5.74 7.83 0.75
CA LEU A 123 -4.35 7.39 0.94
C LEU A 123 -3.83 7.79 2.33
N GLY A 124 -4.20 8.94 2.86
CA GLY A 124 -3.85 9.36 4.23
C GLY A 124 -4.46 8.46 5.32
N CYS A 125 -5.67 7.93 5.11
CA CYS A 125 -6.25 6.94 6.02
C CYS A 125 -5.54 5.58 5.91
N ILE A 126 -5.18 5.15 4.69
CA ILE A 126 -4.40 3.93 4.47
C ILE A 126 -3.02 4.05 5.12
N GLU A 127 -2.38 5.21 4.99
CA GLU A 127 -1.09 5.52 5.62
C GLU A 127 -1.16 5.32 7.14
N GLU A 128 -2.13 5.96 7.79
CA GLU A 128 -2.35 5.87 9.24
C GLU A 128 -2.62 4.43 9.68
N LEU A 129 -3.45 3.70 8.92
CA LEU A 129 -3.75 2.31 9.20
C LEU A 129 -2.51 1.43 9.10
N LEU A 130 -1.68 1.60 8.07
CA LEU A 130 -0.45 0.81 7.88
C LEU A 130 0.62 1.10 8.93
N LEU A 131 0.71 2.34 9.41
CA LEU A 131 1.65 2.73 10.49
C LEU A 131 1.33 1.99 11.79
N ARG A 132 0.04 1.82 12.09
CA ARG A 132 -0.41 1.21 13.35
C ARG A 132 -0.60 -0.30 13.21
N CYS A 133 -1.09 -0.77 12.07
CA CYS A 133 -1.43 -2.16 11.81
C CYS A 133 -0.73 -2.66 10.53
N PRO A 134 0.49 -3.21 10.66
CA PRO A 134 1.17 -3.83 9.54
C PRO A 134 0.37 -4.98 8.95
N ILE A 135 0.44 -5.14 7.62
CA ILE A 135 -0.23 -6.24 6.93
C ILE A 135 0.49 -7.55 7.21
N THR A 136 -0.23 -8.49 7.79
CA THR A 136 0.25 -9.85 8.05
C THR A 136 -0.26 -10.85 7.02
N MET A 137 -1.41 -10.59 6.41
CA MET A 137 -2.05 -11.51 5.46
C MET A 137 -1.53 -11.30 4.03
N THR A 138 -1.06 -12.38 3.41
CA THR A 138 -0.49 -12.38 2.04
C THR A 138 -1.51 -11.98 0.98
N SER A 139 -2.76 -12.42 1.12
CA SER A 139 -3.88 -12.04 0.25
C SER A 139 -4.09 -10.52 0.24
N GLN A 140 -4.17 -9.92 1.42
CA GLN A 140 -4.33 -8.48 1.60
C GLN A 140 -3.12 -7.69 1.08
N LEU A 141 -1.91 -8.18 1.35
CA LEU A 141 -0.66 -7.59 0.84
C LEU A 141 -0.65 -7.52 -0.69
N SER A 142 -1.02 -8.61 -1.36
CA SER A 142 -1.04 -8.68 -2.84
C SER A 142 -2.02 -7.68 -3.46
N VAL A 143 -3.17 -7.49 -2.82
CA VAL A 143 -4.24 -6.61 -3.27
C VAL A 143 -3.82 -5.17 -3.08
N LEU A 144 -3.34 -4.81 -1.89
CA LEU A 144 -2.93 -3.44 -1.60
C LEU A 144 -1.69 -3.03 -2.39
N LEU A 145 -0.69 -3.91 -2.54
CA LEU A 145 0.51 -3.64 -3.34
C LEU A 145 0.14 -3.29 -4.78
N ARG A 146 -0.75 -4.06 -5.43
CA ARG A 146 -1.16 -3.79 -6.81
C ARG A 146 -1.86 -2.43 -6.93
N LYS A 147 -2.76 -2.10 -6.00
CA LYS A 147 -3.50 -0.82 -6.04
C LYS A 147 -2.57 0.37 -5.81
N LEU A 148 -1.67 0.29 -4.82
CA LEU A 148 -0.72 1.36 -4.54
C LEU A 148 0.29 1.54 -5.68
N THR A 149 0.79 0.45 -6.27
CA THR A 149 1.66 0.53 -7.46
C THR A 149 0.91 1.16 -8.63
N ALA A 150 -0.34 0.77 -8.89
CA ALA A 150 -1.14 1.38 -9.95
C ALA A 150 -1.37 2.89 -9.71
N ALA A 151 -1.70 3.29 -8.49
CA ALA A 151 -1.84 4.71 -8.13
C ALA A 151 -0.53 5.49 -8.30
N ALA A 152 0.61 4.92 -7.93
CA ALA A 152 1.91 5.54 -8.08
C ALA A 152 2.39 5.63 -9.54
N MET A 153 1.94 4.72 -10.40
CA MET A 153 2.29 4.66 -11.83
C MET A 153 1.47 5.59 -12.73
N LEU A 154 0.40 6.21 -12.22
CA LEU A 154 -0.34 7.22 -12.98
C LEU A 154 0.61 8.32 -13.47
N SER A 155 0.37 8.85 -14.66
CA SER A 155 1.14 9.96 -15.24
C SER A 155 0.81 11.29 -14.54
N SER A 156 1.62 12.32 -14.79
CA SER A 156 1.37 13.69 -14.27
C SER A 156 0.07 14.29 -14.79
N ASP A 157 -0.40 13.81 -15.94
CA ASP A 157 -1.64 14.28 -16.56
C ASP A 157 -2.88 13.56 -15.98
N GLU A 158 -2.68 12.37 -15.41
CA GLU A 158 -3.76 11.57 -14.83
C GLU A 158 -4.02 11.89 -13.35
N ALA A 159 -2.99 12.28 -12.59
CA ALA A 159 -3.10 12.45 -11.14
C ALA A 159 -2.20 13.58 -10.60
N SER A 160 -2.63 14.20 -9.49
CA SER A 160 -1.81 15.13 -8.73
C SER A 160 -0.52 14.47 -8.23
N GLU A 161 0.55 15.27 -8.09
CA GLU A 161 1.82 14.78 -7.55
C GLU A 161 1.65 14.32 -6.10
N GLU A 162 0.81 15.00 -5.34
CA GLU A 162 0.44 14.69 -3.97
C GLU A 162 -0.21 13.31 -3.85
N PHE A 163 -1.12 12.97 -4.76
CA PHE A 163 -1.74 11.65 -4.82
C PHE A 163 -0.71 10.56 -5.12
N ARG A 164 0.12 10.74 -6.15
CA ARG A 164 1.16 9.77 -6.51
C ARG A 164 2.19 9.60 -5.39
N HIS A 165 2.58 10.70 -4.75
CA HIS A 165 3.50 10.70 -3.63
C HIS A 165 2.91 9.94 -2.44
N ALA A 166 1.66 10.22 -2.07
CA ALA A 166 0.99 9.52 -0.98
C ALA A 166 0.93 8.00 -1.24
N ALA A 167 0.74 7.56 -2.49
CA ALA A 167 0.78 6.15 -2.84
C ALA A 167 2.17 5.52 -2.61
N VAL A 168 3.25 6.21 -3.03
CA VAL A 168 4.64 5.78 -2.77
C VAL A 168 4.94 5.74 -1.27
N LYS A 169 4.43 6.70 -0.51
CA LYS A 169 4.60 6.75 0.95
C LYS A 169 3.94 5.54 1.62
N CYS A 170 2.72 5.19 1.21
CA CYS A 170 2.03 3.97 1.67
C CYS A 170 2.82 2.70 1.32
N LEU A 171 3.39 2.61 0.11
CA LEU A 171 4.26 1.48 -0.27
C LEU A 171 5.46 1.37 0.68
N LYS A 172 6.15 2.49 0.96
CA LYS A 172 7.31 2.52 1.87
C LYS A 172 6.93 2.03 3.27
N ILE A 173 5.82 2.50 3.83
CA ILE A 173 5.35 2.10 5.16
C ILE A 173 4.99 0.61 5.17
N MET A 174 4.27 0.14 4.14
CA MET A 174 3.89 -1.26 3.99
C MET A 174 5.11 -2.18 3.99
N PHE A 175 6.17 -1.84 3.24
CA PHE A 175 7.41 -2.62 3.22
C PHE A 175 8.20 -2.53 4.53
N SER A 176 8.19 -1.37 5.19
CA SER A 176 8.86 -1.17 6.49
C SER A 176 8.17 -1.94 7.62
N GLY A 177 6.86 -2.23 7.47
CA GLY A 177 6.07 -3.01 8.42
C GLY A 177 6.19 -4.53 8.26
N LEU A 178 6.90 -5.03 7.23
CA LEU A 178 7.05 -6.47 7.02
C LEU A 178 7.94 -7.10 8.10
N GLN A 179 7.41 -8.09 8.80
CA GLN A 179 8.13 -8.82 9.84
C GLN A 179 8.57 -10.20 9.36
N SER A 180 9.75 -10.64 9.80
CA SER A 180 10.23 -12.00 9.55
C SER A 180 9.39 -13.02 10.32
N CYS A 181 9.02 -14.12 9.66
CA CYS A 181 8.08 -15.14 10.15
C CYS A 181 8.62 -15.99 11.35
N GLY A 182 9.86 -15.79 11.81
CA GLY A 182 10.50 -16.54 12.91
C GLY A 182 10.83 -18.02 12.62
N ARG A 183 10.20 -18.65 11.63
CA ARG A 183 10.36 -20.07 11.28
C ARG A 183 11.78 -20.40 10.80
N SER A 184 12.32 -21.56 11.18
CA SER A 184 13.70 -22.02 10.90
C SER A 184 14.03 -22.12 9.42
N PHE A 185 13.08 -22.54 8.59
CA PHE A 185 13.30 -22.85 7.17
C PHE A 185 12.70 -21.82 6.20
N CYS A 186 12.21 -20.70 6.72
CA CYS A 186 11.55 -19.64 5.94
C CYS A 186 12.59 -18.72 5.31
N GLY A 187 12.47 -18.48 3.99
CA GLY A 187 13.40 -17.64 3.21
C GLY A 187 13.50 -16.18 3.71
N CYS A 188 12.57 -15.77 4.58
CA CYS A 188 12.57 -14.45 5.21
C CYS A 188 13.76 -14.19 6.16
N LYS A 189 14.45 -15.23 6.66
CA LYS A 189 15.61 -15.04 7.56
C LYS A 189 16.83 -14.50 6.82
N LEU A 190 16.99 -14.86 5.55
CA LEU A 190 18.04 -14.31 4.69
C LEU A 190 17.81 -12.82 4.38
N SER A 191 16.55 -12.35 4.48
CA SER A 191 16.17 -10.95 4.31
C SER A 191 16.15 -10.14 5.62
N ALA A 192 16.15 -10.77 6.80
CA ALA A 192 16.31 -10.05 8.06
C ALA A 192 17.69 -9.40 8.21
N LEU A 193 18.74 -9.98 7.60
CA LEU A 193 20.06 -9.34 7.47
C LEU A 193 20.03 -8.08 6.56
N ARG A 194 18.99 -7.91 5.75
CA ARG A 194 18.77 -6.79 4.82
C ARG A 194 18.25 -5.53 5.52
N ASN A 195 17.74 -5.64 6.74
CA ASN A 195 17.21 -4.48 7.49
C ASN A 195 18.30 -3.49 7.93
N SER A 196 19.60 -3.81 7.73
CA SER A 196 20.68 -2.82 7.88
C SER A 196 20.77 -1.82 6.71
N ILE A 197 19.93 -1.95 5.66
CA ILE A 197 19.96 -1.08 4.47
C ILE A 197 19.19 0.25 4.66
N ILE A 198 18.34 0.35 5.69
CA ILE A 198 17.64 1.61 6.01
C ILE A 198 18.28 2.20 7.27
N SER A 199 19.52 2.68 7.14
CA SER A 199 20.09 3.56 8.17
C SER A 199 19.53 4.98 8.02
N ASN A 200 19.49 5.67 9.15
CA ASN A 200 18.71 6.84 9.54
C ASN A 200 18.92 8.15 8.74
N GLU A 201 19.48 8.08 7.55
CA GLU A 201 19.70 9.24 6.69
C GLU A 201 18.99 8.94 5.37
N GLY A 202 17.93 9.68 5.06
CA GLY A 202 17.07 9.47 3.89
C GLY A 202 17.88 9.36 2.60
N SER A 203 18.34 8.17 2.25
CA SER A 203 19.03 7.86 1.02
C SER A 203 18.81 6.38 0.76
N LEU A 204 17.99 6.07 -0.23
CA LEU A 204 17.80 4.71 -0.76
C LEU A 204 19.09 4.26 -1.47
N LYS A 205 20.06 3.76 -0.71
CA LYS A 205 21.16 2.96 -1.28
C LYS A 205 20.69 1.51 -1.37
N VAL A 206 19.91 1.22 -2.42
CA VAL A 206 19.64 -0.17 -2.79
C VAL A 206 20.88 -0.67 -3.53
N ASP A 207 21.73 -1.46 -2.86
CA ASP A 207 22.78 -2.19 -3.56
C ASP A 207 22.15 -3.41 -4.27
N ILE A 208 21.56 -3.11 -5.44
CA ILE A 208 20.92 -4.10 -6.32
C ILE A 208 21.94 -5.14 -6.79
N VAL A 209 23.23 -4.76 -6.88
CA VAL A 209 24.29 -5.60 -7.43
C VAL A 209 24.65 -6.74 -6.48
N SER A 210 24.77 -6.48 -5.17
CA SER A 210 25.01 -7.55 -4.19
C SER A 210 23.81 -8.50 -4.06
N THR A 211 22.60 -7.98 -4.25
CA THR A 211 21.36 -8.76 -4.21
C THR A 211 21.26 -9.74 -5.39
N LEU A 212 21.64 -9.29 -6.60
CA LEU A 212 21.64 -10.14 -7.80
C LEU A 212 22.79 -11.16 -7.79
N SER A 213 23.95 -10.81 -7.23
CA SER A 213 25.10 -11.72 -7.15
C SER A 213 24.86 -12.93 -6.25
N PHE A 214 24.00 -12.82 -5.23
CA PHE A 214 23.71 -13.93 -4.32
C PHE A 214 22.57 -14.83 -4.83
N LEU A 215 21.57 -14.26 -5.54
CA LEU A 215 20.55 -15.02 -6.25
C LEU A 215 21.15 -15.95 -7.32
N SER A 216 22.28 -15.53 -7.92
CA SER A 216 23.03 -16.34 -8.90
C SER A 216 23.85 -17.48 -8.28
N GLN A 217 24.11 -17.48 -6.97
CA GLN A 217 24.92 -18.52 -6.30
C GLN A 217 24.10 -19.72 -5.82
N ASN A 218 22.78 -19.59 -5.72
CA ASN A 218 21.89 -20.68 -5.31
C ASN A 218 21.26 -21.43 -6.50
N THR A 219 21.64 -21.09 -7.73
CA THR A 219 21.26 -21.83 -8.96
C THR A 219 22.31 -22.88 -9.37
N SER A 220 23.32 -23.17 -8.55
CA SER A 220 24.23 -24.29 -8.83
C SER A 220 23.61 -25.62 -8.38
N GLU A 221 23.28 -26.44 -9.37
CA GLU A 221 22.92 -27.85 -9.29
C GLU A 221 23.74 -28.59 -8.22
N GLY A 222 23.06 -29.17 -7.23
CA GLY A 222 23.70 -29.93 -6.16
C GLY A 222 22.66 -30.67 -5.33
N GLN A 223 22.54 -31.98 -5.59
CA GLN A 223 21.69 -32.97 -4.93
C GLN A 223 21.78 -32.89 -3.39
N VAL A 224 20.65 -32.79 -2.67
CA VAL A 224 20.35 -33.53 -1.41
C VAL A 224 18.83 -33.45 -1.14
N GLU A 225 18.20 -34.64 -1.15
CA GLU A 225 16.97 -35.11 -0.47
C GLU A 225 15.71 -34.23 -0.39
N GLU A 226 14.66 -34.71 -1.06
CA GLU A 226 13.25 -34.27 -0.95
C GLU A 226 12.71 -34.46 0.48
N GLU A 227 13.00 -33.53 1.38
CA GLU A 227 11.99 -33.17 2.39
C GLU A 227 11.09 -32.12 1.73
N MET A 228 9.84 -32.52 1.50
CA MET A 228 8.75 -31.72 0.95
C MET A 228 8.66 -30.40 1.75
N GLY A 229 9.36 -29.39 1.26
CA GLY A 229 9.55 -28.11 1.94
C GLY A 229 8.21 -27.46 2.15
N GLU A 230 7.71 -27.51 3.37
CA GLU A 230 6.46 -26.90 3.78
C GLU A 230 6.63 -25.39 3.62
N SER A 231 6.21 -24.87 2.45
CA SER A 231 6.28 -23.45 2.13
C SER A 231 5.62 -22.65 3.23
N CYS A 232 6.24 -21.57 3.67
CA CYS A 232 5.63 -20.72 4.68
C CYS A 232 4.54 -19.87 4.01
N GLU A 233 3.37 -20.45 3.72
CA GLU A 233 2.28 -19.82 2.94
C GLU A 233 1.80 -18.49 3.57
N ASP A 234 2.02 -18.32 4.87
CA ASP A 234 1.65 -17.11 5.63
C ASP A 234 2.79 -16.09 5.77
N CYS A 235 4.00 -16.35 5.27
CA CYS A 235 5.10 -15.39 5.39
C CYS A 235 4.97 -14.30 4.31
N PRO A 236 4.77 -13.02 4.68
CA PRO A 236 4.64 -11.93 3.71
C PRO A 236 5.88 -11.77 2.83
N ILE A 237 7.07 -11.98 3.39
CA ILE A 237 8.34 -11.78 2.71
C ILE A 237 8.62 -12.89 1.70
N GLU A 238 8.38 -14.14 2.08
CA GLU A 238 8.53 -15.31 1.18
C GLU A 238 7.47 -15.25 0.07
N PHE A 239 6.25 -14.83 0.42
CA PHE A 239 5.19 -14.62 -0.56
C PHE A 239 5.56 -13.56 -1.61
N LEU A 240 6.19 -12.44 -1.21
CA LEU A 240 6.70 -11.45 -2.17
C LEU A 240 7.78 -12.00 -3.11
N GLN A 241 8.51 -13.02 -2.67
CA GLN A 241 9.53 -13.70 -3.48
C GLN A 241 8.95 -14.82 -4.35
N SER A 242 7.68 -15.20 -4.14
CA SER A 242 7.02 -16.25 -4.89
C SER A 242 6.71 -15.85 -6.33
N GLU A 243 6.54 -16.85 -7.20
CA GLU A 243 6.16 -16.64 -8.60
C GLU A 243 4.85 -15.84 -8.75
N LYS A 244 3.89 -16.04 -7.83
CA LYS A 244 2.60 -15.32 -7.81
C LYS A 244 2.77 -13.80 -7.68
N MET A 245 3.88 -13.35 -7.12
CA MET A 245 4.19 -11.93 -6.90
C MET A 245 5.18 -11.35 -7.92
N SER A 246 5.69 -12.16 -8.85
CA SER A 246 6.64 -11.73 -9.89
C SER A 246 6.16 -10.52 -10.70
N ALA A 247 4.91 -10.54 -11.19
CA ALA A 247 4.33 -9.43 -11.96
C ALA A 247 4.10 -8.17 -11.11
N PRO A 248 3.41 -8.21 -9.94
CA PRO A 248 3.29 -7.06 -9.06
C PRO A 248 4.64 -6.44 -8.63
N VAL A 249 5.64 -7.29 -8.32
CA VAL A 249 6.99 -6.84 -7.96
C VAL A 249 7.72 -6.26 -9.17
N GLY A 250 7.53 -6.84 -10.36
CA GLY A 250 8.06 -6.29 -11.61
C GLY A 250 7.53 -4.89 -11.94
N HIS A 251 6.23 -4.66 -11.75
CA HIS A 251 5.65 -3.31 -11.89
C HIS A 251 6.24 -2.32 -10.87
N LEU A 252 6.43 -2.75 -9.63
CA LEU A 252 7.07 -1.93 -8.60
C LEU A 252 8.52 -1.59 -8.96
N LEU A 253 9.30 -2.55 -9.46
CA LEU A 253 10.67 -2.30 -9.94
C LEU A 253 10.68 -1.32 -11.12
N SER A 254 9.71 -1.45 -12.03
CA SER A 254 9.55 -0.53 -13.17
C SER A 254 9.29 0.90 -12.69
N LEU A 255 8.44 1.09 -11.69
CA LEU A 255 8.19 2.39 -11.05
C LEU A 255 9.50 2.99 -10.49
N PHE A 256 10.28 2.21 -9.75
CA PHE A 256 11.55 2.69 -9.18
C PHE A 256 12.56 3.08 -10.27
N LEU A 257 12.68 2.26 -11.32
CA LEU A 257 13.58 2.54 -12.44
C LEU A 257 13.16 3.80 -13.21
N GLN A 258 11.87 4.01 -13.41
CA GLN A 258 11.35 5.22 -14.04
C GLN A 258 11.68 6.47 -13.22
N LYS A 259 11.53 6.42 -11.89
CA LYS A 259 11.86 7.55 -11.01
C LYS A 259 13.36 7.85 -10.99
N VAL A 260 14.22 6.83 -11.01
CA VAL A 260 15.68 7.00 -11.11
C VAL A 260 16.08 7.60 -12.48
N LYS A 261 15.42 7.19 -13.56
CA LYS A 261 15.68 7.74 -14.90
C LYS A 261 15.36 9.23 -14.99
N LEU A 262 14.23 9.66 -14.42
CA LEU A 262 13.84 11.08 -14.37
C LEU A 262 14.86 11.93 -13.61
N GLN A 263 15.38 11.44 -12.47
CA GLN A 263 16.42 12.15 -11.71
C GLN A 263 17.72 12.32 -12.50
N LYS A 264 18.07 11.37 -13.36
CA LYS A 264 19.30 11.41 -14.15
C LYS A 264 19.19 12.36 -15.36
N GLU A 265 18.01 12.46 -15.97
CA GLU A 265 17.75 13.38 -17.09
C GLU A 265 17.70 14.84 -16.63
N GLU A 266 17.17 15.12 -15.43
CA GLU A 266 17.13 16.47 -14.86
C GLU A 266 18.54 16.98 -14.48
N LEU A 267 19.43 16.10 -14.03
CA LEU A 267 20.83 16.42 -13.75
C LEU A 267 21.65 16.72 -15.02
N ALA A 268 21.13 16.38 -16.20
CA ALA A 268 21.78 16.58 -17.49
C ALA A 268 21.25 17.83 -18.25
N ALA A 269 20.21 18.51 -17.74
CA ALA A 269 19.69 19.73 -18.32
C ALA A 269 20.39 20.97 -17.74
N PRO A 270 21.17 21.74 -18.53
CA PRO A 270 21.66 23.02 -18.08
C PRO A 270 20.51 24.03 -18.13
N THR A 271 20.26 24.74 -17.04
CA THR A 271 19.29 25.84 -16.87
C THR A 271 17.82 25.45 -16.62
N CYS A 272 17.53 25.07 -15.37
CA CYS A 272 16.46 25.64 -14.54
C CYS A 272 16.65 25.14 -13.10
N GLY A 273 17.57 25.80 -12.39
CA GLY A 273 17.70 25.61 -10.94
C GLY A 273 16.48 26.17 -10.23
N LEU A 274 16.08 25.48 -9.15
CA LEU A 274 15.03 25.81 -8.17
C LEU A 274 13.66 25.18 -8.40
N MET A 275 13.58 23.85 -8.49
CA MET A 275 12.47 23.08 -7.91
C MET A 275 13.01 21.66 -7.62
N LEU A 276 12.57 21.02 -6.54
CA LEU A 276 12.96 19.65 -6.09
C LEU A 276 14.14 19.50 -5.11
N SER A 277 14.45 20.53 -4.31
CA SER A 277 15.11 20.33 -3.01
C SER A 277 14.24 19.59 -1.97
N TRP A 278 13.03 19.17 -2.33
CA TRP A 278 11.97 18.83 -1.37
C TRP A 278 11.75 17.34 -1.10
N LEU A 279 12.41 16.43 -1.82
CA LEU A 279 12.21 14.98 -1.64
C LEU A 279 13.05 14.36 -0.51
N PHE A 280 13.90 15.14 0.17
CA PHE A 280 14.79 14.61 1.22
C PHE A 280 14.86 15.43 2.51
N VAL A 281 13.99 16.42 2.72
CA VAL A 281 13.84 17.09 4.03
C VAL A 281 12.37 17.13 4.42
N SER A 282 11.93 16.08 5.13
CA SER A 282 11.00 16.07 6.28
C SER A 282 10.58 14.64 6.61
#